data_AF-A8A8T3-F1
#
_entry.id   AF-A8A8T3-F1
#
_cell.length_a   1.000
_cell.length_b   1.000
_cell.length_c   1.000
_cell.angle_alpha   90.00
_cell.angle_beta   90.00
_cell.angle_gamma   90.00
#
_symmetry.space_group_name_H-M   'P 1'
#
loop_
_entity.id
_entity.type
_entity.pdbx_description
1 polymer ?
#
loop_
_entity_poly.entity_id
_entity_poly.type
_entity_poly.pdbx_seq_one_letter_code
_entity_poly.pdbx_strand_id
1 'polypeptide(L)'
;MSEECKIELGPPHLTKFERAVIVGVRALQLSIGAPPLIDISKLPKRDALIIAREELRRGLLPITVKRRTQSGKEVLVPLDCLLKKEKEVFGEVPKLM
;
A
#
# COMPACT_ATOMS: atom_id res chain seq x y z
N MET A 1 -5.69 -6.07 -20.07
CA MET A 1 -6.27 -4.79 -20.53
C MET A 1 -6.12 -3.82 -19.37
N SER A 2 -5.01 -3.08 -19.34
CA SER A 2 -4.70 -2.18 -18.23
C SER A 2 -5.61 -0.97 -18.35
N GLU A 3 -6.66 -0.91 -17.54
CA GLU A 3 -7.40 0.35 -17.38
C GLU A 3 -6.40 1.40 -16.93
N GLU A 4 -6.27 2.48 -17.71
CA GLU A 4 -5.49 3.64 -17.30
C GLU A 4 -6.01 4.11 -15.96
N CYS A 5 -5.21 3.92 -14.92
CA CYS A 5 -5.64 4.27 -13.59
C CYS A 5 -5.60 5.79 -13.42
N LYS A 6 -6.72 6.43 -13.73
CA LYS A 6 -6.92 7.86 -13.59
C LYS A 6 -7.15 8.17 -12.12
N ILE A 7 -6.15 8.81 -11.51
CA ILE A 7 -6.28 9.36 -10.16
C ILE A 7 -6.99 10.70 -10.31
N GLU A 8 -8.31 10.68 -10.22
CA GLU A 8 -9.14 11.90 -10.35
C GLU A 8 -9.13 12.75 -9.08
N LEU A 9 -8.76 12.17 -7.94
CA LEU A 9 -8.86 12.82 -6.64
C LEU A 9 -7.61 12.61 -5.78
N GLY A 10 -7.07 13.73 -5.30
CA GLY A 10 -5.92 13.78 -4.39
C GLY A 10 -4.57 13.61 -5.10
N PRO A 11 -3.47 13.52 -4.32
CA PRO A 11 -2.13 13.40 -4.88
C PRO A 11 -1.92 12.05 -5.61
N PRO A 12 -1.03 12.00 -6.61
CA PRO A 12 -0.75 10.78 -7.38
C PRO A 12 0.06 9.73 -6.60
N HIS A 13 0.23 9.88 -5.29
CA HIS A 13 0.98 8.97 -4.42
C HIS A 13 0.19 8.65 -3.15
N LEU A 14 0.64 7.64 -2.41
CA LEU A 14 0.12 7.30 -1.08
C LEU A 14 0.52 8.35 -0.06
N THR A 15 -0.48 8.97 0.56
CA THR A 15 -0.23 9.85 1.71
C THR A 15 0.32 9.06 2.89
N LYS A 16 1.03 9.75 3.80
CA LYS A 16 1.54 9.13 5.04
C LYS A 16 0.42 8.50 5.89
N PHE A 17 -0.79 9.05 5.82
CA PHE A 17 -1.96 8.58 6.56
C PHE A 17 -2.51 7.28 5.95
N GLU A 18 -2.74 7.25 4.64
CA GLU A 18 -3.17 6.05 3.94
C GLU A 18 -2.17 4.91 4.14
N ARG A 19 -0.87 5.20 4.01
CA ARG A 19 0.21 4.23 4.25
C ARG A 19 0.19 3.68 5.66
N ALA A 20 0.08 4.55 6.67
CA ALA A 20 0.05 4.12 8.07
C ALA A 20 -1.16 3.22 8.37
N VAL A 21 -2.35 3.56 7.85
CA VAL A 21 -3.56 2.75 8.02
C VAL A 21 -3.43 1.39 7.34
N ILE A 22 -2.93 1.35 6.10
CA ILE A 22 -2.73 0.08 5.37
C ILE A 22 -1.78 -0.84 6.13
N VAL A 23 -0.63 -0.32 6.57
CA VAL A 23 0.33 -1.10 7.36
C VAL A 23 -0.26 -1.55 8.68
N GLY A 24 -0.99 -0.67 9.38
CA GLY A 24 -1.61 -0.98 10.67
C GLY A 24 -2.68 -2.08 10.57
N VAL A 25 -3.62 -1.93 9.63
CA VAL A 25 -4.66 -2.94 9.38
C VAL A 25 -4.03 -4.26 8.95
N ARG A 26 -3.01 -4.23 8.08
CA ARG A 26 -2.35 -5.46 7.65
C ARG A 26 -1.56 -6.13 8.77
N ALA A 27 -0.85 -5.36 9.60
CA ALA A 27 -0.19 -5.90 10.78
C ALA A 27 -1.19 -6.54 11.75
N LEU A 28 -2.36 -5.94 11.94
CA LEU A 28 -3.43 -6.54 12.74
C LEU A 28 -3.91 -7.87 12.15
N GLN A 29 -4.13 -7.95 10.83
CA GLN A 29 -4.52 -9.20 10.17
C GLN A 29 -3.49 -10.32 10.43
N LEU A 30 -2.20 -10.01 10.30
CA LEU A 30 -1.12 -10.96 10.56
C LEU A 30 -1.09 -11.41 12.02
N SER A 31 -1.33 -10.49 12.97
CA SER A 31 -1.44 -10.82 14.40
C SER A 31 -2.61 -11.75 14.72
N ILE A 32 -3.69 -11.69 13.94
CA ILE A 32 -4.86 -12.58 14.07
C ILE A 32 -4.61 -13.93 13.37
N GLY A 33 -3.42 -14.16 12.81
CA GLY A 33 -3.04 -15.42 12.17
C GLY A 33 -3.37 -15.49 10.68
N ALA A 34 -3.64 -14.36 10.03
CA ALA A 34 -3.77 -14.32 8.57
C ALA A 34 -2.45 -14.73 7.90
N PRO A 35 -2.49 -15.47 6.78
CA PRO A 35 -1.28 -15.89 6.10
C PRO A 35 -0.56 -14.67 5.47
N PRO A 36 0.78 -14.58 5.63
CA PRO A 36 1.57 -13.60 4.89
C PRO A 36 1.70 -14.00 3.43
N LEU A 37 1.75 -13.00 2.55
CA LEU A 37 1.93 -13.16 1.10
C LEU A 37 3.41 -13.26 0.69
N ILE A 38 4.33 -13.12 1.65
CA ILE A 38 5.77 -13.17 1.45
C ILE A 38 6.39 -14.31 2.24
N ASP A 39 7.50 -14.83 1.74
CA ASP A 39 8.29 -15.85 2.43
C ASP A 39 8.87 -15.29 3.74
N ILE A 40 8.34 -15.73 4.87
CA ILE A 40 8.77 -15.30 6.22
C ILE A 40 10.24 -15.66 6.48
N SER A 41 10.74 -16.75 5.88
CA SER A 41 12.12 -17.21 6.04
C SER A 41 13.17 -16.21 5.55
N LYS A 42 12.78 -15.26 4.69
CA LYS A 42 13.68 -14.22 4.17
C LYS A 42 13.73 -12.98 5.05
N LEU A 43 12.94 -12.91 6.13
CA LEU A 43 12.87 -11.75 7.00
C LEU A 43 13.75 -11.92 8.25
N PRO A 44 14.40 -10.84 8.71
CA PRO A 44 15.27 -10.87 9.89
C PRO A 44 14.49 -11.09 11.20
N LYS A 45 13.21 -10.73 11.23
CA LYS A 45 12.33 -10.86 12.42
C LYS A 45 10.90 -11.24 11.99
N ARG A 46 10.24 -12.03 12.84
CA ARG A 46 8.83 -12.47 12.66
C ARG A 46 7.84 -11.46 13.23
N ASP A 47 8.11 -10.17 13.06
CA ASP A 47 7.23 -9.10 13.56
C ASP A 47 6.16 -8.78 12.51
N ALA A 48 4.89 -8.81 12.90
CA ALA A 48 3.75 -8.52 12.01
C ALA A 48 3.87 -7.17 11.30
N LEU A 49 4.43 -6.15 11.99
CA LEU A 49 4.65 -4.83 11.41
C LEU A 49 5.69 -4.82 10.29
N ILE A 50 6.77 -5.58 10.45
CA ILE A 50 7.85 -5.68 9.45
C ILE A 50 7.33 -6.42 8.22
N ILE A 51 6.60 -7.52 8.44
CA ILE A 51 5.96 -8.29 7.37
C ILE A 51 5.00 -7.39 6.57
N ALA A 52 4.10 -6.66 7.25
CA ALA A 52 3.14 -5.77 6.60
C ALA A 52 3.81 -4.65 5.78
N ARG A 53 4.92 -4.08 6.28
CA ARG A 53 5.70 -3.08 5.55
C ARG A 53 6.31 -3.66 4.28
N GLU A 54 6.88 -4.86 4.36
CA GLU A 54 7.51 -5.51 3.22
C GLU A 54 6.48 -5.95 2.16
N GLU A 55 5.31 -6.44 2.57
CA GLU A 55 4.18 -6.73 1.67
C GLU A 55 3.69 -5.47 0.93
N LEU A 56 3.54 -4.36 1.65
CA LEU A 56 3.16 -3.07 1.05
C LEU A 56 4.23 -2.58 0.07
N ARG A 57 5.51 -2.71 0.42
CA ARG A 57 6.63 -2.31 -0.44
C ARG A 57 6.65 -3.08 -1.76
N ARG A 58 6.33 -4.37 -1.72
CA ARG A 58 6.24 -5.21 -2.91
C ARG A 58 4.95 -4.99 -3.70
N GLY A 59 3.99 -4.26 -3.16
CA GLY A 59 2.70 -4.02 -3.80
C GLY A 59 1.86 -5.29 -3.96
N LEU A 60 1.96 -6.22 -3.01
CA LEU A 60 1.24 -7.51 -3.09
C LEU A 60 -0.16 -7.45 -2.47
N LEU A 61 -0.47 -6.40 -1.73
CA LEU A 61 -1.71 -6.28 -0.97
C LEU A 61 -2.87 -5.88 -1.91
N PRO A 62 -3.93 -6.69 -2.04
CA PRO A 62 -5.10 -6.36 -2.86
C PRO A 62 -6.02 -5.37 -2.12
N ILE A 63 -5.54 -4.14 -1.92
CA ILE A 63 -6.24 -3.09 -1.18
C ILE A 63 -6.65 -1.97 -2.14
N THR A 64 -7.84 -1.41 -1.91
CA THR A 64 -8.32 -0.22 -2.62
C THR A 64 -8.47 0.93 -1.63
N VAL A 65 -7.92 2.09 -1.97
CA VAL A 65 -8.03 3.31 -1.16
C VAL A 65 -9.26 4.08 -1.60
N LYS A 66 -10.17 4.35 -0.66
CA LYS A 66 -11.34 5.17 -0.89
C LYS A 66 -11.06 6.61 -0.49
N ARG A 67 -11.04 7.52 -1.46
CA ARG A 67 -10.87 8.96 -1.23
C ARG A 67 -12.21 9.67 -1.32
N ARG A 68 -12.44 10.62 -0.40
CA ARG A 68 -13.68 11.41 -0.32
C ARG A 68 -13.37 12.90 -0.44
N THR A 69 -14.16 13.60 -1.24
CA THR A 69 -14.12 15.06 -1.33
C THR A 69 -15.10 15.67 -0.35
N GLN A 70 -14.91 16.94 0.04
CA GLN A 70 -15.88 17.70 0.82
C GLN A 70 -17.25 17.77 0.12
N SER A 71 -17.27 17.77 -1.22
CA SER A 71 -18.48 17.72 -2.05
C SER A 71 -19.19 16.35 -2.06
N GLY A 72 -18.72 15.38 -1.27
CA GLY A 72 -19.31 14.04 -1.17
C GLY A 72 -18.95 13.06 -2.28
N LYS A 73 -18.18 13.49 -3.29
CA LYS A 73 -17.66 12.60 -4.34
C LYS A 73 -16.70 11.58 -3.74
N GLU A 74 -16.94 10.30 -4.03
CA GLU A 74 -16.11 9.18 -3.59
C GLU A 74 -15.40 8.57 -4.81
N VAL A 75 -14.09 8.36 -4.70
CA VAL A 75 -13.30 7.71 -5.74
C VAL A 75 -12.56 6.53 -5.12
N LEU A 76 -12.62 5.39 -5.81
CA LEU A 76 -11.89 4.18 -5.45
C LEU A 76 -10.61 4.12 -6.27
N VAL A 77 -9.47 4.11 -5.59
CA VAL A 77 -8.15 4.08 -6.22
C VAL A 77 -7.44 2.79 -5.79
N PRO A 78 -7.19 1.84 -6.71
CA PRO A 78 -6.42 0.64 -6.39
C PRO A 78 -5.00 0.97 -5.94
N LEU A 79 -4.47 0.20 -4.99
CA LEU A 79 -3.13 0.40 -4.45
C LEU A 79 -2.03 0.34 -5.53
N ASP A 80 -2.16 -0.60 -6.47
CA ASP A 80 -1.22 -0.78 -7.58
C ASP A 80 -1.03 0.49 -8.41
N CYS A 81 -2.09 1.27 -8.58
CA CYS A 81 -2.03 2.53 -9.30
C CYS A 81 -1.20 3.58 -8.57
N LEU A 82 -1.43 3.69 -7.26
CA LEU A 82 -0.73 4.65 -6.41
C LEU A 82 0.76 4.30 -6.31
N LEU A 83 1.09 3.01 -6.23
CA LEU A 83 2.49 2.56 -6.18
C LEU A 83 3.24 2.77 -7.50
N LYS A 84 2.58 2.54 -8.66
CA LYS A 84 3.18 2.84 -9.97
C LYS A 84 3.48 4.34 -10.11
N LYS A 85 2.51 5.18 -9.77
CA LYS A 85 2.65 6.63 -9.83
C LYS A 85 3.66 7.18 -8.82
N GLU A 86 3.73 6.58 -7.62
CA GLU A 86 4.76 6.92 -6.64
C GLU A 86 6.17 6.66 -7.18
N LYS A 87 6.40 5.54 -7.86
CA LYS A 87 7.69 5.24 -8.53
C LYS A 87 8.00 6.22 -9.66
N GLU A 88 6.99 6.64 -10.43
CA GLU A 88 7.16 7.66 -11.48
C GLU A 88 7.56 9.03 -10.91
N VAL A 89 7.01 9.42 -9.74
CA VAL A 89 7.21 10.75 -9.15
C VAL A 89 8.52 10.85 -8.35
N PHE A 90 8.86 9.81 -7.57
CA PHE A 90 10.00 9.85 -6.64
C PHE A 90 11.21 9.02 -7.09
N GLY A 91 11.14 8.35 -8.24
CA GLY A 91 12.12 7.36 -8.68
C GLY A 91 12.05 6.06 -7.87
N GLU A 92 12.93 5.08 -8.17
CA GLU A 92 13.14 3.96 -7.25
C GLU A 92 13.70 4.52 -5.95
N VAL A 93 12.83 4.68 -4.94
CA VAL A 93 13.26 5.06 -3.60
C VAL A 93 14.35 4.05 -3.20
N PRO A 94 15.59 4.50 -2.96
CA PRO A 94 16.69 3.60 -2.70
C PRO A 94 16.32 2.66 -1.54
N LYS A 95 16.84 1.43 -1.59
CA LYS A 95 16.77 0.45 -0.49
C LYS A 95 17.45 1.03 0.76
N LEU A 96 16.83 2.01 1.43
CA LEU A 96 17.35 2.51 2.68
C LEU A 96 16.90 1.56 3.78
N MET A 97 17.86 0.71 4.13
CA MET A 97 18.09 -0.08 5.36
C MET A 97 16.91 -0.86 5.94
#